data_AF-A0A8J7VRL4-F1
#
_entry.id   AF-A0A8J7VRL4-F1
#
_cell.length_a   1.000
_cell.length_b   1.000
_cell.length_c   1.000
_cell.angle_alpha   90.00
_cell.angle_beta   90.00
_cell.angle_gamma   90.00
#
_symmetry.space_group_name_H-M   'P 1'
#
loop_
_entity.id
_entity.type
_entity.pdbx_description
1 polymer ?
#
loop_
_entity_poly.entity_id
_entity_poly.type
_entity_poly.pdbx_seq_one_letter_code
_entity_poly.pdbx_strand_id
1 'polypeptide(L)' 'AALYRQLNQPCVPIGANVGLFWPKRAILRKPGVAVVEFLPAIPAGLSNSAFMAELEARIEASSTALLAEAGFKG' A
#
# COMPACT_ATOMS: atom_id res chain seq x y z
N ALA A 1 12.83 0.64 5.25
CA ALA A 1 13.59 1.88 5.06
C ALA A 1 15.05 1.68 4.59
N ALA A 2 15.77 0.61 4.97
CA ALA A 2 17.20 0.47 4.66
C ALA A 2 17.56 0.62 3.16
N LEU A 3 16.81 -0.05 2.28
CA LEU A 3 17.03 0.02 0.82
C LEU A 3 16.78 1.43 0.26
N TYR A 4 15.71 2.10 0.67
CA TYR A 4 15.40 3.47 0.23
C TYR A 4 16.56 4.44 0.52
N ARG A 5 17.13 4.37 1.72
CA ARG A 5 18.29 5.18 2.11
C ARG A 5 19.56 4.79 1.33
N GLN A 6 19.82 3.50 1.15
CA GLN A 6 21.05 3.02 0.51
C GLN A 6 21.07 3.26 -1.00
N LEU A 7 19.92 3.11 -1.66
CA LEU A 7 19.80 3.24 -3.11
C LEU A 7 19.62 4.68 -3.56
N ASN A 8 19.15 5.58 -2.67
CA ASN A 8 18.89 6.98 -2.97
C ASN A 8 18.05 7.17 -4.26
N GLN A 9 17.04 6.31 -4.44
CA GLN A 9 16.12 6.33 -5.56
C GLN A 9 14.70 6.68 -5.11
N PRO A 10 13.89 7.29 -5.99
CA PRO A 10 12.47 7.47 -5.72
C PRO A 10 11.79 6.11 -5.43
N CYS A 11 10.89 6.10 -4.46
CA CYS A 11 10.09 4.92 -4.12
C CYS A 11 8.66 5.12 -4.60
N VAL A 12 8.10 4.19 -5.37
CA VAL A 12 6.70 4.22 -5.82
C VAL A 12 5.87 3.35 -4.87
N PRO A 13 5.02 3.94 -4.01
CA PRO A 13 4.16 3.17 -3.13
C PRO A 13 3.04 2.47 -3.91
N ILE A 14 2.53 1.37 -3.35
CA ILE A 14 1.44 0.59 -3.95
C ILE A 14 0.35 0.36 -2.90
N GLY A 15 -0.87 0.74 -3.23
CA GLY A 15 -2.07 0.32 -2.50
C GLY A 15 -2.69 -0.92 -3.14
N ALA A 16 -3.30 -1.80 -2.33
CA ALA A 16 -3.96 -3.00 -2.84
C ALA A 16 -5.10 -3.46 -1.92
N ASN A 17 -6.21 -3.94 -2.51
CA ASN A 17 -7.35 -4.50 -1.77
C ASN A 17 -7.36 -6.04 -1.71
N VAL A 18 -6.36 -6.72 -2.28
CA VAL A 18 -6.35 -8.19 -2.40
C VAL A 18 -6.55 -8.93 -1.07
N GLY A 19 -6.06 -8.35 0.03
CA GLY A 19 -6.21 -8.92 1.37
C GLY A 19 -7.67 -9.05 1.84
N LEU A 20 -8.58 -8.25 1.29
CA LEU A 20 -10.02 -8.35 1.54
C LEU A 20 -10.59 -9.67 1.05
N PHE A 21 -10.17 -10.09 -0.14
CA PHE A 21 -10.66 -11.32 -0.77
C PHE A 21 -9.86 -12.53 -0.29
N TRP A 22 -8.54 -12.37 -0.16
CA TRP A 22 -7.57 -13.43 0.12
C TRP A 22 -6.74 -13.08 1.37
N PRO A 23 -7.30 -13.27 2.59
CA PRO A 23 -6.61 -12.95 3.82
C PRO A 23 -5.37 -13.82 4.04
N LYS A 24 -4.28 -13.24 4.55
CA LYS A 24 -2.96 -13.90 4.70
C LYS A 24 -2.99 -15.26 5.42
N ARG A 25 -3.90 -15.45 6.38
CA ARG A 25 -4.00 -16.68 7.20
C ARG A 25 -5.29 -17.47 6.98
N ALA A 26 -6.10 -17.11 5.98
CA ALA A 26 -7.34 -17.83 5.67
C ALA A 26 -7.08 -18.92 4.62
N ILE A 27 -7.70 -20.08 4.80
CA ILE A 27 -7.67 -21.18 3.81
C ILE A 27 -8.57 -20.85 2.61
N LEU A 28 -9.69 -20.16 2.87
CA LEU A 28 -10.68 -19.79 1.86
C LEU A 28 -10.28 -18.48 1.15
N ARG A 29 -10.25 -18.52 -0.18
CA ARG A 29 -10.08 -17.38 -1.07
C ARG A 29 -11.42 -17.05 -1.71
N LYS A 30 -11.96 -15.86 -1.43
CA LYS A 30 -13.23 -15.45 -2.01
C LYS A 30 -13.01 -14.89 -3.42
N PRO A 31 -13.96 -15.10 -4.35
CA PRO A 31 -13.93 -14.43 -5.65
C PRO A 31 -14.15 -12.91 -5.46
N GLY A 32 -13.54 -12.11 -6.32
CA GLY A 32 -13.59 -10.66 -6.30
C GLY A 32 -12.56 -10.03 -7.24
N VAL A 33 -12.56 -8.70 -7.35
CA VAL A 33 -11.62 -7.96 -8.20
C VAL A 33 -10.49 -7.42 -7.33
N ALA A 34 -9.30 -8.01 -7.48
CA ALA A 34 -8.09 -7.48 -6.87
C ALA A 34 -7.58 -6.29 -7.68
N VAL A 35 -7.41 -5.15 -7.01
CA VAL A 35 -6.88 -3.91 -7.57
C VAL A 35 -5.51 -3.65 -6.96
N VAL A 36 -4.58 -3.23 -7.81
CA VAL A 36 -3.23 -2.77 -7.44
C VAL A 36 -3.08 -1.36 -8.00
N GLU A 37 -2.95 -0.39 -7.11
CA GLU A 37 -2.84 1.02 -7.47
C GLU A 37 -1.41 1.50 -7.26
N PHE A 38 -0.81 2.07 -8.30
CA PHE A 38 0.50 2.71 -8.22
C PHE A 38 0.33 4.17 -7.83
N LEU A 39 0.95 4.57 -6.72
CA LEU A 39 0.83 5.92 -6.17
C LEU A 39 1.99 6.82 -6.65
N PRO A 40 1.85 8.15 -6.57
CA PRO A 40 2.93 9.06 -6.88
C PRO A 40 4.21 8.72 -6.11
N ALA A 41 5.34 8.79 -6.81
CA ALA A 41 6.64 8.49 -6.21
C ALA A 41 6.94 9.39 -5.01
N ILE A 42 7.53 8.81 -3.97
CA ILE A 42 8.18 9.52 -2.88
C ILE A 42 9.62 9.78 -3.33
N PRO A 43 10.03 11.06 -3.52
CA PRO A 43 11.39 11.41 -3.91
C PRO A 43 12.39 10.96 -2.85
N ALA A 44 13.59 10.57 -3.28
CA ALA A 44 14.67 10.22 -2.37
C ALA A 44 15.10 11.39 -1.47
N GLY A 45 15.80 11.07 -0.36
CA GLY A 45 16.43 12.07 0.52
C GLY A 45 15.70 12.33 1.84
N LEU A 46 14.52 11.73 2.05
CA LEU A 46 13.85 11.76 3.36
C LEU A 46 14.63 10.96 4.42
N SER A 47 14.50 11.36 5.69
CA SER A 47 14.95 10.54 6.81
C SER A 47 14.13 9.24 6.89
N ASN A 48 14.69 8.20 7.52
CA ASN A 48 13.99 6.91 7.63
C ASN A 48 12.62 7.04 8.29
N SER A 49 12.49 7.84 9.36
CA SER A 49 11.22 8.04 10.06
C SER A 49 10.22 8.80 9.21
N ALA A 50 10.65 9.89 8.55
CA ALA A 50 9.79 10.67 7.67
C ALA A 50 9.31 9.85 6.46
N PHE A 51 10.21 9.07 5.85
CA PHE A 51 9.86 8.17 4.75
C PHE A 51 8.82 7.13 5.18
N MET A 52 9.03 6.46 6.32
CA MET A 52 8.09 5.43 6.78
C MET A 52 6.71 6.01 7.09
N ALA A 53 6.64 7.17 7.74
CA ALA A 53 5.38 7.85 8.03
C ALA A 53 4.64 8.26 6.75
N GLU A 54 5.34 8.84 5.77
CA GLU A 54 4.75 9.22 4.48
C GLU A 54 4.26 8.00 3.69
N LEU A 55 5.07 6.94 3.67
CA LEU A 55 4.75 5.68 2.99
C LEU A 55 3.48 5.06 3.57
N GLU A 56 3.39 4.98 4.90
CA GLU A 56 2.22 4.46 5.61
C GLU A 56 0.98 5.30 5.31
N ALA A 57 1.06 6.62 5.46
CA ALA A 57 -0.07 7.51 5.20
C ALA A 57 -0.63 7.37 3.77
N ARG A 58 0.23 7.28 2.75
CA ARG A 58 -0.19 7.09 1.35
C ARG A 58 -0.84 5.74 1.10
N ILE A 59 -0.25 4.66 1.63
CA ILE A 59 -0.76 3.30 1.45
C ILE A 59 -2.10 3.11 2.18
N GLU A 60 -2.22 3.61 3.41
CA GLU A 60 -3.46 3.51 4.19
C GLU A 60 -4.60 4.28 3.54
N ALA A 61 -4.34 5.49 3.02
CA ALA A 61 -5.33 6.28 2.30
C ALA A 61 -5.84 5.57 1.04
N SER A 62 -4.93 5.08 0.19
CA SER A 62 -5.27 4.33 -1.02
C SER A 62 -6.00 3.02 -0.69
N SER A 63 -5.48 2.23 0.25
CA SER A 63 -6.11 0.95 0.63
C SER A 63 -7.50 1.15 1.20
N THR A 64 -7.73 2.18 2.02
CA THR A 64 -9.06 2.53 2.54
C THR A 64 -10.03 2.87 1.41
N ALA A 65 -9.59 3.66 0.41
CA ALA A 65 -10.42 3.99 -0.75
C ALA A 65 -10.77 2.74 -1.56
N LEU A 66 -9.79 1.88 -1.86
CA LEU A 66 -10.01 0.64 -2.61
C LEU A 66 -10.91 -0.36 -1.88
N LEU A 67 -10.85 -0.39 -0.53
CA LEU A 67 -11.75 -1.19 0.28
C LEU A 67 -13.19 -0.66 0.19
N ALA A 68 -13.39 0.65 0.28
CA ALA A 68 -14.70 1.27 0.15
C ALA A 68 -15.31 1.02 -1.24
N GLU A 69 -14.51 1.14 -2.30
CA GLU A 69 -14.92 0.82 -3.68
C GLU A 69 -15.32 -0.66 -3.85
N ALA A 70 -14.64 -1.57 -3.16
CA ALA A 70 -14.99 -2.99 -3.12
C ALA A 70 -16.24 -3.29 -2.27
N GLY A 71 -16.90 -2.27 -1.73
CA GLY A 71 -18.10 -2.40 -0.91
C GLY A 71 -17.82 -2.85 0.53
N PHE A 72 -16.58 -2.74 1.01
CA PHE A 72 -16.26 -3.01 2.41
C PHE A 72 -16.87 -1.92 3.29
N LYS A 73 -17.80 -2.32 4.15
CA LYS A 73 -18.39 -1.48 5.19
C LYS A 73 -17.74 -1.91 6.51
N GLY A 74 -16.60 -1.31 6.82
CA GLY A 74 -15.91 -1.50 8.10
C GLY A 74 -16.79 -1.09 9.27
#